data_AF-A0A7X7AJN5-F1
#
_entry.id   AF-A0A7X7AJN5-F1
#
_cell.length_a   1.000
_cell.length_b   1.000
_cell.length_c   1.000
_cell.angle_alpha   90.00
_cell.angle_beta   90.00
_cell.angle_gamma   90.00
#
_symmetry.space_group_name_H-M   'P 1'
#
loop_
_entity.id
_entity.type
_entity.pdbx_description
1 polymer ?
#
loop_
_entity_poly.entity_id
_entity_poly.type
_entity_poly.pdbx_seq_one_letter_code
_entity_poly.pdbx_strand_id
1 'polypeptide(L)'
;MNKIEQLVKDKIVVVIKDLYDYDAQSDVHLEIPKDNSFGDYSSNVAMRLSKKLGMAPRVLAEALQKALGEDVSLFSEVSIAGPGFINFRIAQHHFGDVINTIIKEKDDYGRNTTGNNIKVNVEYVSANPTGDLHPGHARGAATGDALTRIMKFSGYDVTREFYLNDAGVQIDMMARSLQARYLELFNLDVTFPEEGYKGQDIIDIAVQLKAEVNDAYVDEDMDKHILAFRAYGLEAETEKLKRDLALFRVEFDVWSKESDIYAQNKVETALNKVKDSGYTYEEDGALWLQTTAFGDDKDRVLVKSDKNYTYLTPDIAYHQDKFDRGYDRLINLFGADHHGYINRLKASMQILGYDKDQLDVEIIQMALMFKDGEEFKMSKRTGKSISLRELILETDVDALRYLYVDRAPDSPMTIDLDLALQKTNENPVYYAQYAHARMNSILVQGEKYEVANSFELINHEKEVELIKHLNEFTNVVSDAAKSQLPNKISNYISRLANLFHSFYGANKVLDESNVVLTEQRLGLVLAAKIVLKNALNLIGVSAPDSM
;
A
#
# COMPACT_ATOMS: atom_id res chain seq x y z
N MET A 1 5.69 -15.78 -8.62
CA MET A 1 5.47 -17.21 -8.36
C MET A 1 6.45 -17.61 -7.28
N ASN A 2 6.01 -18.41 -6.32
CA ASN A 2 6.91 -19.04 -5.37
C ASN A 2 7.71 -20.14 -6.08
N LYS A 3 8.77 -20.63 -5.41
CA LYS A 3 9.72 -21.56 -6.03
C LYS A 3 9.07 -22.90 -6.41
N ILE A 4 8.21 -23.45 -5.55
CA ILE A 4 7.54 -24.72 -5.81
C ILE A 4 6.58 -24.59 -6.99
N GLU A 5 5.74 -23.56 -7.01
CA GLU A 5 4.82 -23.28 -8.11
C GLU A 5 5.56 -23.11 -9.43
N GLN A 6 6.71 -22.41 -9.43
CA GLN A 6 7.55 -22.26 -10.61
C GLN A 6 8.08 -23.63 -11.11
N LEU A 7 8.58 -24.48 -10.21
CA LEU A 7 9.04 -25.83 -10.56
C LEU A 7 7.93 -26.69 -11.19
N VAL A 8 6.72 -26.65 -10.60
CA VAL A 8 5.56 -27.38 -11.12
C VAL A 8 5.19 -26.86 -12.51
N LYS A 9 5.13 -25.53 -12.68
CA LYS A 9 4.80 -24.90 -13.96
C LYS A 9 5.82 -25.29 -15.04
N ASP A 10 7.11 -25.13 -14.76
CA ASP A 10 8.18 -25.45 -15.71
C ASP A 10 8.16 -26.92 -16.09
N LYS A 11 7.93 -27.82 -15.12
CA LYS A 11 7.82 -29.26 -15.40
C LYS A 11 6.64 -29.56 -16.32
N ILE A 12 5.48 -28.96 -16.10
CA ILE A 12 4.30 -29.12 -16.98
C ILE A 12 4.63 -28.65 -18.40
N VAL A 13 5.27 -27.48 -18.54
CA VAL A 13 5.64 -26.93 -19.85
C VAL A 13 6.61 -27.85 -20.59
N VAL A 14 7.67 -28.33 -19.91
CA VAL A 14 8.64 -29.27 -20.48
C VAL A 14 7.96 -30.56 -20.94
N VAL A 15 7.11 -31.16 -20.10
CA VAL A 15 6.40 -32.40 -20.47
C VAL A 15 5.48 -32.20 -21.67
N ILE A 16 4.78 -31.07 -21.77
CA ILE A 16 3.93 -30.77 -22.93
C ILE A 16 4.79 -30.59 -24.19
N LYS A 17 5.93 -29.90 -24.08
CA LYS A 17 6.86 -29.71 -25.19
C LYS A 17 7.41 -31.05 -25.68
N ASP A 18 7.80 -31.94 -24.78
CA ASP A 18 8.36 -33.25 -25.14
C ASP A 18 7.33 -34.18 -25.78
N LEU A 19 6.07 -34.15 -25.30
CA LEU A 19 5.01 -35.02 -25.81
C LEU A 19 4.39 -34.53 -27.11
N TYR A 20 4.29 -33.21 -27.31
CA TYR A 20 3.46 -32.62 -28.38
C TYR A 20 4.16 -31.55 -29.21
N ASP A 21 5.45 -31.28 -28.96
CA ASP A 21 6.23 -30.21 -29.60
C ASP A 21 5.59 -28.81 -29.47
N TYR A 22 4.74 -28.60 -28.45
CA TYR A 22 3.98 -27.37 -28.25
C TYR A 22 4.52 -26.56 -27.06
N ASP A 23 4.74 -25.26 -27.27
CA ASP A 23 5.11 -24.33 -26.19
C ASP A 23 3.85 -23.86 -25.43
N ALA A 24 3.70 -24.37 -24.20
CA ALA A 24 2.55 -24.10 -23.34
C ALA A 24 2.80 -23.03 -22.27
N GLN A 25 3.87 -22.23 -22.36
CA GLN A 25 4.25 -21.28 -21.30
C GLN A 25 3.10 -20.35 -20.86
N SER A 26 2.30 -19.88 -21.81
CA SER A 26 1.14 -19.00 -21.59
C SER A 26 -0.17 -19.74 -21.29
N ASP A 27 -0.18 -21.07 -21.42
CA ASP A 27 -1.35 -21.92 -21.22
C ASP A 27 -1.40 -22.57 -19.84
N VAL A 28 -0.24 -22.80 -19.21
CA VAL A 28 -0.16 -23.40 -17.88
C VAL A 28 -0.49 -22.37 -16.82
N HIS A 29 -1.58 -22.63 -16.09
CA HIS A 29 -1.99 -21.87 -14.91
C HIS A 29 -2.16 -22.86 -13.76
N LEU A 30 -1.66 -22.47 -12.59
CA LEU A 30 -1.77 -23.23 -11.35
C LEU A 30 -2.70 -22.51 -10.40
N GLU A 31 -3.50 -23.29 -9.68
CA GLU A 31 -4.40 -22.80 -8.64
C GLU A 31 -4.24 -23.69 -7.41
N ILE A 32 -4.37 -23.09 -6.22
CA ILE A 32 -4.43 -23.82 -4.96
C ILE A 32 -5.88 -24.29 -4.77
N PRO A 33 -6.14 -25.61 -4.70
CA PRO A 33 -7.50 -26.12 -4.49
C PRO A 33 -8.08 -25.64 -3.16
N LYS A 34 -9.38 -25.34 -3.13
CA LYS A 34 -10.09 -25.03 -1.87
C LYS A 34 -10.19 -26.24 -0.93
N ASP A 35 -10.23 -27.44 -1.51
CA ASP A 35 -10.25 -28.71 -0.78
C ASP A 35 -8.89 -29.40 -0.95
N ASN A 36 -8.18 -29.56 0.16
CA ASN A 36 -6.86 -30.21 0.23
C ASN A 36 -6.87 -31.69 -0.21
N SER A 37 -8.06 -32.31 -0.35
CA SER A 37 -8.20 -33.64 -0.95
C SER A 37 -7.75 -33.64 -2.42
N PHE A 38 -7.81 -32.51 -3.11
CA PHE A 38 -7.34 -32.32 -4.49
C PHE A 38 -5.86 -31.93 -4.58
N GLY A 39 -5.08 -32.10 -3.52
CA GLY A 39 -3.64 -31.87 -3.52
C GLY A 39 -3.26 -30.43 -3.17
N ASP A 40 -2.01 -30.07 -3.50
CA ASP A 40 -1.37 -28.80 -3.17
C ASP A 40 -1.55 -27.77 -4.29
N TYR A 41 -1.48 -28.22 -5.53
CA TYR A 41 -1.74 -27.43 -6.73
C TYR A 41 -2.65 -28.18 -7.69
N SER A 42 -3.37 -27.44 -8.52
CA SER A 42 -4.17 -27.98 -9.61
C SER A 42 -3.97 -27.18 -10.90
N SER A 43 -4.17 -27.83 -12.05
CA SER A 43 -4.14 -27.18 -13.35
C SER A 43 -5.26 -27.69 -14.26
N ASN A 44 -5.86 -26.76 -15.01
CA ASN A 44 -6.81 -27.06 -16.08
C ASN A 44 -6.16 -27.13 -17.47
N VAL A 45 -4.82 -27.20 -17.54
CA VAL A 45 -4.05 -27.11 -18.78
C VAL A 45 -4.53 -28.09 -19.87
N ALA A 46 -4.90 -29.32 -19.50
CA ALA A 46 -5.39 -30.30 -20.46
C ALA A 46 -6.70 -29.87 -21.14
N MET A 47 -7.57 -29.16 -20.43
CA MET A 47 -8.81 -28.61 -20.98
C MET A 47 -8.54 -27.44 -21.91
N ARG A 48 -7.57 -26.58 -21.56
CA ARG A 48 -7.19 -25.42 -22.38
C ARG A 48 -6.52 -25.84 -23.69
N LEU A 49 -5.67 -26.85 -23.65
CA LEU A 49 -4.90 -27.32 -24.80
C LEU A 49 -5.68 -28.31 -25.68
N SER A 50 -6.77 -28.90 -25.20
CA SER A 50 -7.58 -29.87 -25.95
C SER A 50 -7.91 -29.42 -27.38
N LYS A 51 -8.42 -28.19 -27.55
CA LYS A 51 -8.73 -27.64 -28.88
C LYS A 51 -7.49 -27.39 -29.72
N LYS A 52 -6.40 -26.93 -29.09
CA LYS A 52 -5.14 -26.57 -29.78
C LYS A 52 -4.41 -27.81 -30.30
N LEU A 53 -4.48 -28.92 -29.55
CA LEU A 53 -3.82 -30.19 -29.88
C LEU A 53 -4.77 -31.19 -30.57
N GLY A 54 -6.05 -30.86 -30.74
CA GLY A 54 -7.03 -31.75 -31.37
C GLY A 54 -7.32 -33.04 -30.59
N MET A 55 -7.13 -33.02 -29.27
CA MET A 55 -7.27 -34.19 -28.39
C MET A 55 -8.38 -33.98 -27.36
N ALA A 56 -9.04 -35.06 -26.93
CA ALA A 56 -10.00 -34.97 -25.83
C ALA A 56 -9.28 -34.57 -24.52
N PRO A 57 -9.84 -33.67 -23.68
CA PRO A 57 -9.18 -33.18 -22.47
C PRO A 57 -8.73 -34.28 -21.53
N ARG A 58 -9.56 -35.33 -21.36
CA ARG A 58 -9.26 -36.46 -20.49
C ARG A 58 -8.06 -37.27 -20.99
N VAL A 59 -7.97 -37.52 -22.29
CA VAL A 59 -6.85 -38.25 -22.92
C VAL A 59 -5.56 -37.46 -22.74
N LEU A 60 -5.61 -36.14 -22.93
CA LEU A 60 -4.45 -35.27 -22.70
C LEU A 60 -4.05 -35.27 -21.21
N ALA A 61 -5.00 -35.20 -20.29
CA ALA A 61 -4.73 -35.26 -18.86
C ALA A 61 -4.09 -36.59 -18.43
N GLU A 62 -4.53 -37.72 -18.99
CA GLU A 62 -3.94 -39.05 -18.72
C GLU A 62 -2.50 -39.16 -19.22
N ALA A 63 -2.21 -38.63 -20.41
CA ALA A 63 -0.84 -38.57 -20.93
C ALA A 63 0.07 -37.72 -20.04
N LEU A 64 -0.42 -36.54 -19.62
CA LEU A 64 0.32 -35.64 -18.74
C LEU A 64 0.51 -36.23 -17.34
N GLN A 65 -0.53 -36.82 -16.75
CA GLN A 65 -0.45 -37.48 -15.44
C GLN A 65 0.63 -38.56 -15.45
N LYS A 66 0.65 -39.40 -16.49
CA LYS A 66 1.64 -40.46 -16.62
C LYS A 66 3.07 -39.91 -16.67
N ALA A 67 3.33 -38.96 -17.57
CA ALA A 67 4.66 -38.38 -17.74
C ALA A 67 5.13 -37.56 -16.54
N LEU A 68 4.23 -36.80 -15.90
CA LEU A 68 4.54 -36.02 -14.70
C LEU A 68 4.76 -36.92 -13.48
N GLY A 69 3.99 -38.01 -13.37
CA GLY A 69 4.10 -38.98 -12.28
C GLY A 69 5.40 -39.79 -12.28
N GLU A 70 6.18 -39.78 -13.37
CA GLU A 70 7.53 -40.36 -13.40
C GLU A 70 8.53 -39.55 -12.57
N ASP A 71 8.25 -38.26 -12.33
CA ASP A 71 9.09 -37.39 -11.50
C ASP A 71 8.67 -37.44 -10.02
N VAL A 72 8.99 -38.57 -9.39
CA VAL A 72 8.74 -38.79 -7.96
C VAL A 72 9.56 -37.87 -7.04
N SER A 73 10.54 -37.16 -7.61
CA SER A 73 11.28 -36.13 -6.88
C SER A 73 10.43 -34.87 -6.72
N LEU A 74 9.64 -34.49 -7.72
CA LEU A 74 8.79 -33.30 -7.61
C LEU A 74 7.42 -33.63 -6.99
N PHE A 75 6.82 -34.75 -7.39
CA PHE A 75 5.45 -35.11 -7.01
C PHE A 75 5.40 -36.37 -6.16
N SER A 76 4.69 -36.31 -5.03
CA SER A 76 4.29 -37.50 -4.29
C SER A 76 3.05 -38.17 -4.90
N GLU A 77 2.19 -37.39 -5.56
CA GLU A 77 1.02 -37.88 -6.26
C GLU A 77 0.64 -36.93 -7.41
N VAL A 78 0.28 -37.49 -8.57
CA VAL A 78 -0.39 -36.77 -9.66
C VAL A 78 -1.70 -37.48 -9.97
N SER A 79 -2.83 -36.79 -9.81
CA SER A 79 -4.17 -37.37 -10.00
C SER A 79 -5.03 -36.54 -10.94
N ILE A 80 -6.09 -37.14 -11.51
CA ILE A 80 -6.99 -36.46 -12.45
C ILE A 80 -8.40 -36.40 -11.87
N ALA A 81 -8.97 -35.20 -11.80
CA ALA A 81 -10.35 -34.96 -11.41
C ALA A 81 -11.22 -34.53 -12.61
N GLY A 82 -12.47 -34.99 -12.60
CA GLY A 82 -13.50 -34.59 -13.57
C GLY A 82 -13.06 -34.71 -15.04
N PRO A 83 -13.31 -33.69 -15.89
CA PRO A 83 -13.07 -33.76 -17.33
C PRO A 83 -11.58 -33.68 -17.73
N GLY A 84 -10.66 -33.38 -16.81
CA GLY A 84 -9.24 -33.22 -17.13
C GLY A 84 -8.50 -32.21 -16.25
N PHE A 85 -8.95 -31.97 -15.01
CA PHE A 85 -8.14 -31.24 -14.04
C PHE A 85 -7.04 -32.16 -13.53
N ILE A 86 -5.81 -31.66 -13.50
CA ILE A 86 -4.65 -32.40 -12.98
C ILE A 86 -4.30 -31.81 -11.62
N ASN A 87 -4.26 -32.66 -10.61
CA ASN A 87 -3.99 -32.34 -9.22
C ASN A 87 -2.60 -32.87 -8.84
N PHE A 88 -1.87 -32.07 -8.08
CA PHE A 88 -0.47 -32.33 -7.71
C PHE A 88 -0.33 -32.32 -6.20
N ARG A 89 0.20 -33.41 -5.63
CA ARG A 89 0.80 -33.38 -4.29
C ARG A 89 2.31 -33.32 -4.44
N ILE A 90 2.93 -32.36 -3.76
CA ILE A 90 4.36 -32.11 -3.81
C ILE A 90 5.09 -33.13 -2.95
N ALA A 91 6.30 -33.51 -3.35
CA ALA A 91 7.16 -34.37 -2.55
C ALA A 91 7.61 -33.67 -1.26
N GLN A 92 7.66 -34.41 -0.15
CA GLN A 92 7.83 -33.84 1.19
C GLN A 92 9.11 -32.99 1.35
N HIS A 93 10.21 -33.37 0.71
CA HIS A 93 11.49 -32.69 0.86
C HIS A 93 11.46 -31.23 0.34
N HIS A 94 10.60 -30.92 -0.62
CA HIS A 94 10.43 -29.54 -1.09
C HIS A 94 9.87 -28.60 -0.02
N PHE A 95 9.10 -29.11 0.95
CA PHE A 95 8.68 -28.31 2.10
C PHE A 95 9.87 -27.95 3.02
N GLY A 96 10.85 -28.85 3.14
CA GLY A 96 12.12 -28.54 3.82
C GLY A 96 12.95 -27.48 3.08
N ASP A 97 12.96 -27.52 1.74
CA ASP A 97 13.63 -26.51 0.93
C ASP A 97 13.06 -25.11 1.12
N VAL A 98 11.75 -24.98 1.38
CA VAL A 98 11.10 -23.70 1.70
C VAL A 98 11.69 -23.12 2.99
N ILE A 99 11.80 -23.92 4.05
CA ILE A 99 12.38 -23.49 5.33
C ILE A 99 13.82 -23.01 5.12
N ASN A 100 14.64 -23.81 4.43
CA ASN A 100 16.02 -23.44 4.09
C ASN A 100 16.10 -22.14 3.29
N THR A 101 15.20 -21.96 2.31
CA THR A 101 15.15 -20.76 1.47
C THR A 101 14.82 -19.52 2.30
N ILE A 102 13.81 -19.61 3.17
CA ILE A 102 13.42 -18.51 4.07
C ILE A 102 14.57 -18.12 5.00
N ILE A 103 15.21 -19.10 5.65
CA ILE A 103 16.33 -18.84 6.58
C ILE A 103 17.51 -18.20 5.85
N LYS A 104 17.76 -18.60 4.60
CA LYS A 104 18.83 -18.05 3.76
C LYS A 104 18.53 -16.62 3.33
N GLU A 105 17.32 -16.36 2.85
CA GLU A 105 16.91 -15.06 2.28
C GLU A 105 16.58 -14.02 3.36
N LYS A 106 16.15 -14.45 4.56
CA LYS A 106 15.87 -13.58 5.71
C LYS A 106 14.90 -12.46 5.35
N ASP A 107 15.30 -11.20 5.56
CA ASP A 107 14.50 -10.00 5.31
C ASP A 107 14.15 -9.82 3.81
N ASP A 108 14.84 -10.53 2.90
CA ASP A 108 14.55 -10.51 1.46
C ASP A 108 13.58 -11.62 1.00
N TYR A 109 13.22 -12.58 1.86
CA TYR A 109 12.24 -13.60 1.49
C TYR A 109 10.89 -12.96 1.18
N GLY A 110 10.31 -13.32 0.03
CA GLY A 110 9.10 -12.71 -0.52
C GLY A 110 9.35 -11.61 -1.55
N ARG A 111 10.59 -11.07 -1.62
CA ARG A 111 10.98 -10.09 -2.63
C ARG A 111 10.87 -10.73 -4.01
N ASN A 112 10.38 -9.98 -4.99
CA ASN A 112 10.18 -10.48 -6.34
C ASN A 112 10.40 -9.35 -7.37
N THR A 113 10.39 -9.71 -8.67
CA THR A 113 10.69 -8.79 -9.78
C THR A 113 9.45 -8.47 -10.62
N THR A 114 8.26 -8.63 -10.05
CA THR A 114 6.97 -8.38 -10.73
C THR A 114 6.88 -7.00 -11.37
N GLY A 115 7.42 -5.98 -10.70
CA GLY A 115 7.41 -4.61 -11.17
C GLY A 115 8.39 -4.32 -12.29
N ASN A 116 9.37 -5.19 -12.52
CA ASN A 116 10.34 -5.09 -13.61
C ASN A 116 10.97 -3.69 -13.79
N ASN A 117 11.26 -2.99 -12.70
CA ASN A 117 11.76 -1.62 -12.64
C ASN A 117 10.87 -0.56 -13.34
N ILE A 118 9.58 -0.84 -13.52
CA ILE A 118 8.60 0.17 -13.94
C ILE A 118 8.65 1.32 -12.93
N LYS A 119 8.82 2.54 -13.44
CA LYS A 119 8.88 3.77 -12.65
C LYS A 119 7.47 4.22 -12.31
N VAL A 120 7.16 4.25 -11.02
CA VAL A 120 5.83 4.59 -10.52
C VAL A 120 5.91 5.78 -9.57
N ASN A 121 5.11 6.80 -9.84
CA ASN A 121 4.84 7.87 -8.89
C ASN A 121 3.57 7.50 -8.10
N VAL A 122 3.65 7.45 -6.77
CA VAL A 122 2.51 7.23 -5.90
C VAL A 122 2.27 8.49 -5.09
N GLU A 123 1.16 9.18 -5.37
CA GLU A 123 0.74 10.38 -4.65
C GLU A 123 -0.34 10.06 -3.63
N TYR A 124 -0.16 10.51 -2.39
CA TYR A 124 -1.11 10.28 -1.31
C TYR A 124 -0.99 11.35 -0.21
N VAL A 125 -2.03 11.45 0.62
CA VAL A 125 -2.26 12.47 1.65
C VAL A 125 -2.56 13.86 1.08
N SER A 126 -1.61 14.49 0.37
CA SER A 126 -1.73 15.78 -0.33
C SER A 126 -2.64 16.81 0.38
N ALA A 127 -2.48 16.94 1.69
CA ALA A 127 -3.29 17.83 2.52
C ALA A 127 -2.79 19.29 2.41
N ASN A 128 -3.70 20.25 2.49
CA ASN A 128 -3.34 21.66 2.47
C ASN A 128 -2.53 22.04 3.73
N PRO A 129 -1.48 22.87 3.60
CA PRO A 129 -0.61 23.26 4.71
C PRO A 129 -1.20 24.42 5.52
N THR A 130 -2.45 24.26 5.97
CA THR A 130 -3.18 25.28 6.74
C THR A 130 -3.86 24.73 7.99
N GLY A 131 -3.45 23.54 8.44
CA GLY A 131 -4.09 22.88 9.57
C GLY A 131 -3.55 21.48 9.82
N ASP A 132 -4.08 20.86 10.87
CA ASP A 132 -3.63 19.55 11.31
C ASP A 132 -4.15 18.42 10.41
N LEU A 133 -3.33 17.38 10.24
CA LEU A 133 -3.80 16.11 9.67
C LEU A 133 -4.88 15.51 10.57
N HIS A 134 -5.81 14.75 9.99
CA HIS A 134 -6.98 14.21 10.67
C HIS A 134 -7.14 12.72 10.32
N PRO A 135 -8.01 11.96 11.01
CA PRO A 135 -8.20 10.52 10.75
C PRO A 135 -8.40 10.12 9.29
N GLY A 136 -9.15 10.90 8.49
CA GLY A 136 -9.28 10.68 7.05
C GLY A 136 -7.93 10.65 6.30
N HIS A 137 -7.00 11.55 6.64
CA HIS A 137 -5.64 11.55 6.09
C HIS A 137 -4.83 10.32 6.54
N ALA A 138 -5.07 9.83 7.76
CA ALA A 138 -4.36 8.68 8.32
C ALA A 138 -4.56 7.40 7.50
N ARG A 139 -5.78 7.14 7.01
CA ARG A 139 -6.05 5.97 6.15
C ARG A 139 -5.29 6.07 4.83
N GLY A 140 -5.34 7.23 4.18
CA GLY A 140 -4.58 7.49 2.95
C GLY A 140 -3.07 7.35 3.17
N ALA A 141 -2.56 7.85 4.30
CA ALA A 141 -1.17 7.74 4.69
C ALA A 141 -0.72 6.29 4.92
N ALA A 142 -1.48 5.49 5.69
CA ALA A 142 -1.17 4.08 5.94
C ALA A 142 -1.26 3.24 4.67
N THR A 143 -2.30 3.46 3.86
CA THR A 143 -2.53 2.72 2.60
C THR A 143 -1.46 3.03 1.56
N GLY A 144 -1.15 4.31 1.34
CA GLY A 144 -0.14 4.74 0.38
C GLY A 144 1.26 4.27 0.75
N ASP A 145 1.63 4.40 2.03
CA ASP A 145 2.92 3.91 2.52
C ASP A 145 3.02 2.38 2.41
N ALA A 146 1.98 1.62 2.80
CA ALA A 146 1.96 0.17 2.64
C ALA A 146 2.05 -0.26 1.16
N LEU A 147 1.29 0.40 0.28
CA LEU A 147 1.34 0.15 -1.16
C LEU A 147 2.76 0.37 -1.70
N THR A 148 3.40 1.49 -1.37
CA THR A 148 4.74 1.79 -1.86
C THR A 148 5.79 0.82 -1.34
N ARG A 149 5.69 0.36 -0.08
CA ARG A 149 6.55 -0.69 0.49
C ARG A 149 6.40 -2.01 -0.27
N ILE A 150 5.17 -2.45 -0.51
CA ILE A 150 4.84 -3.69 -1.23
C ILE A 150 5.34 -3.62 -2.69
N MET A 151 5.15 -2.49 -3.36
CA MET A 151 5.63 -2.27 -4.73
C MET A 151 7.16 -2.24 -4.79
N LYS A 152 7.84 -1.51 -3.91
CA LYS A 152 9.32 -1.55 -3.83
C LYS A 152 9.83 -2.97 -3.58
N PHE A 153 9.17 -3.73 -2.70
CA PHE A 153 9.50 -5.13 -2.43
C PHE A 153 9.20 -6.08 -3.60
N SER A 154 8.35 -5.65 -4.55
CA SER A 154 8.03 -6.36 -5.79
C SER A 154 8.81 -5.85 -7.00
N GLY A 155 9.83 -5.02 -6.81
CA GLY A 155 10.76 -4.60 -7.87
C GLY A 155 10.26 -3.46 -8.76
N TYR A 156 9.33 -2.63 -8.28
CA TYR A 156 8.99 -1.36 -8.91
C TYR A 156 9.97 -0.26 -8.47
N ASP A 157 10.26 0.71 -9.34
CA ASP A 157 10.99 1.94 -8.99
C ASP A 157 9.99 3.00 -8.52
N VAL A 158 9.72 3.04 -7.22
CA VAL A 158 8.61 3.82 -6.65
C VAL A 158 9.10 5.13 -6.05
N THR A 159 8.50 6.23 -6.48
CA THR A 159 8.59 7.56 -5.83
C THR A 159 7.32 7.85 -5.04
N ARG A 160 7.48 8.19 -3.76
CA ARG A 160 6.39 8.67 -2.89
C ARG A 160 6.31 10.18 -3.02
N GLU A 161 5.17 10.70 -3.47
CA GLU A 161 4.99 12.13 -3.69
C GLU A 161 3.86 12.72 -2.85
N PHE A 162 4.09 13.91 -2.29
CA PHE A 162 3.10 14.73 -1.62
C PHE A 162 2.87 15.99 -2.47
N TYR A 163 1.63 16.25 -2.88
CA TYR A 163 1.27 17.51 -3.51
C TYR A 163 0.91 18.56 -2.45
N LEU A 164 1.67 19.66 -2.41
CA LEU A 164 1.51 20.76 -1.49
C LEU A 164 0.81 21.92 -2.20
N ASN A 165 -0.45 22.16 -1.86
CA ASN A 165 -1.17 23.35 -2.30
C ASN A 165 -0.70 24.58 -1.49
N ASP A 166 0.40 25.19 -1.93
CA ASP A 166 1.03 26.34 -1.30
C ASP A 166 0.61 27.70 -1.91
N ALA A 167 -0.43 27.67 -2.74
CA ALA A 167 -0.97 28.83 -3.43
C ALA A 167 -2.42 29.14 -3.02
N GLY A 168 -2.92 30.30 -3.44
CA GLY A 168 -4.33 30.66 -3.32
C GLY A 168 -4.79 31.22 -1.96
N VAL A 169 -6.11 31.40 -1.87
CA VAL A 169 -6.79 32.19 -0.82
C VAL A 169 -6.60 31.62 0.58
N GLN A 170 -6.56 30.29 0.72
CA GLN A 170 -6.34 29.66 2.03
C GLN A 170 -4.97 30.02 2.62
N ILE A 171 -3.93 30.02 1.78
CA ILE A 171 -2.57 30.39 2.18
C ILE A 171 -2.47 31.89 2.51
N ASP A 172 -3.15 32.74 1.73
CA ASP A 172 -3.23 34.18 2.02
C ASP A 172 -3.92 34.44 3.37
N MET A 173 -5.01 33.72 3.64
CA MET A 173 -5.75 33.84 4.90
C MET A 173 -4.92 33.33 6.08
N MET A 174 -4.17 32.23 5.91
CA MET A 174 -3.21 31.73 6.91
C MET A 174 -2.13 32.78 7.21
N ALA A 175 -1.53 33.39 6.19
CA ALA A 175 -0.50 34.42 6.35
C ALA A 175 -1.03 35.64 7.13
N ARG A 176 -2.24 36.11 6.80
CA ARG A 176 -2.90 37.23 7.51
C ARG A 176 -3.26 36.86 8.95
N SER A 177 -3.67 35.62 9.19
CA SER A 177 -3.97 35.12 10.54
C SER A 177 -2.70 35.07 11.40
N LEU A 178 -1.60 34.57 10.84
CA LEU A 178 -0.30 34.53 11.49
C LEU A 178 0.22 35.93 11.81
N GLN A 179 0.12 36.85 10.85
CA GLN A 179 0.49 38.25 11.05
C GLN A 179 -0.30 38.87 12.22
N ALA A 180 -1.63 38.70 12.24
CA ALA A 180 -2.46 39.22 13.31
C ALA A 180 -2.04 38.66 14.68
N ARG A 181 -1.81 37.34 14.80
CA ARG A 181 -1.32 36.72 16.04
C ARG A 181 0.06 37.23 16.45
N TYR A 182 0.98 37.39 15.51
CA TYR A 182 2.32 37.91 15.81
C TYR A 182 2.26 39.34 16.36
N LEU A 183 1.45 40.20 15.76
CA LEU A 183 1.29 41.60 16.21
C LEU A 183 0.57 41.71 17.56
N GLU A 184 -0.41 40.83 17.83
CA GLU A 184 -1.06 40.72 19.15
C GLU A 184 -0.02 40.44 20.26
N LEU A 185 1.05 39.68 19.98
CA LEU A 185 2.13 39.42 20.97
C LEU A 185 2.92 40.67 21.36
N PHE A 186 2.76 41.79 20.65
CA PHE A 186 3.32 43.11 21.00
C PHE A 186 2.31 44.04 21.67
N ASN A 187 1.13 43.54 22.02
CA ASN A 187 0.01 44.31 22.56
C ASN A 187 -0.49 45.42 21.60
N LEU A 188 -0.33 45.20 20.30
CA LEU A 188 -0.92 46.07 19.28
C LEU A 188 -2.40 45.71 19.10
N ASP A 189 -3.23 46.74 18.91
CA ASP A 189 -4.64 46.55 18.56
C ASP A 189 -4.73 46.19 17.07
N VAL A 190 -5.10 44.94 16.78
CA VAL A 190 -5.14 44.39 15.43
C VAL A 190 -6.48 43.74 15.18
N THR A 191 -7.10 44.05 14.03
CA THR A 191 -8.31 43.38 13.60
C THR A 191 -7.96 42.00 13.06
N PHE A 192 -8.37 40.95 13.77
CA PHE A 192 -8.19 39.58 13.31
C PHE A 192 -9.09 39.29 12.10
N PRO A 193 -8.59 38.64 11.02
CA PRO A 193 -9.41 38.31 9.84
C PRO A 193 -10.63 37.47 10.21
N GLU A 194 -11.82 37.81 9.71
CA GLU A 194 -13.08 37.12 10.09
C GLU A 194 -13.02 35.62 9.82
N GLU A 195 -12.56 35.25 8.63
CA GLU A 195 -12.31 33.88 8.15
C GLU A 195 -10.89 33.37 8.47
N GLY A 196 -10.17 34.07 9.34
CA GLY A 196 -8.82 33.71 9.73
C GLY A 196 -8.74 32.40 10.51
N TYR A 197 -7.58 31.76 10.44
CA TYR A 197 -7.25 30.53 11.16
C TYR A 197 -7.01 30.83 12.64
N LYS A 198 -7.94 30.39 13.49
CA LYS A 198 -7.95 30.68 14.94
C LYS A 198 -7.33 29.56 15.79
N GLY A 199 -6.74 28.54 15.16
CA GLY A 199 -6.16 27.40 15.84
C GLY A 199 -4.96 27.78 16.73
N GLN A 200 -4.69 26.93 17.72
CA GLN A 200 -3.54 27.08 18.61
C GLN A 200 -2.21 26.99 17.86
N ASP A 201 -2.19 26.21 16.78
CA ASP A 201 -1.05 26.08 15.86
C ASP A 201 -0.58 27.42 15.29
N ILE A 202 -1.49 28.27 14.80
CA ILE A 202 -1.12 29.61 14.30
C ILE A 202 -0.55 30.51 15.40
N ILE A 203 -1.05 30.38 16.63
CA ILE A 203 -0.52 31.12 17.78
C ILE A 203 0.89 30.64 18.12
N ASP A 204 1.12 29.33 18.12
CA ASP A 204 2.42 28.74 18.43
C ASP A 204 3.47 29.13 17.37
N ILE A 205 3.09 29.16 16.10
CA ILE A 205 3.94 29.66 15.00
C ILE A 205 4.25 31.16 15.19
N ALA A 206 3.28 31.98 15.59
CA ALA A 206 3.52 33.39 15.87
C ALA A 206 4.52 33.61 17.02
N VAL A 207 4.41 32.80 18.08
CA VAL A 207 5.34 32.83 19.21
C VAL A 207 6.75 32.42 18.78
N GLN A 208 6.86 31.37 17.95
CA GLN A 208 8.15 30.94 17.40
C GLN A 208 8.77 32.04 16.53
N LEU A 209 7.98 32.63 15.62
CA LEU A 209 8.44 33.73 14.76
C LEU A 209 8.95 34.90 15.59
N LYS A 210 8.18 35.34 16.60
CA LYS A 210 8.61 36.41 17.52
C LYS A 210 9.91 36.07 18.24
N ALA A 211 10.12 34.83 18.66
CA ALA A 211 11.37 34.44 19.30
C ALA A 211 12.58 34.55 18.34
N GLU A 212 12.38 34.32 17.04
CA GLU A 212 13.42 34.37 16.02
C GLU A 212 13.71 35.79 15.51
N VAL A 213 12.67 36.60 15.27
CA VAL A 213 12.81 37.91 14.61
C VAL A 213 12.49 39.11 15.50
N ASN A 214 12.10 38.87 16.76
CA ASN A 214 11.61 39.88 17.69
C ASN A 214 10.54 40.77 17.05
N ASP A 215 10.76 42.08 16.98
CA ASP A 215 9.85 43.12 16.49
C ASP A 215 10.13 43.55 15.04
N ALA A 216 10.96 42.79 14.29
CA ALA A 216 11.42 43.17 12.95
C ALA A 216 10.30 43.42 11.92
N TYR A 217 9.10 42.84 12.14
CA TYR A 217 7.92 43.01 11.28
C TYR A 217 6.83 43.89 11.90
N VAL A 218 7.16 44.64 12.96
CA VAL A 218 6.28 45.68 13.51
C VAL A 218 6.57 46.99 12.76
N ASP A 219 5.69 47.35 11.82
CA ASP A 219 5.82 48.53 10.95
C ASP A 219 4.47 49.28 10.86
N GLU A 220 4.49 50.54 10.42
CA GLU A 220 3.29 51.33 10.16
C GLU A 220 2.48 50.77 8.98
N ASP A 221 3.17 50.24 7.96
CA ASP A 221 2.54 49.50 6.86
C ASP A 221 2.50 48.01 7.21
N MET A 222 1.36 47.57 7.76
CA MET A 222 1.16 46.18 8.14
C MET A 222 1.21 45.23 6.94
N ASP A 223 0.79 45.62 5.74
CA ASP A 223 0.77 44.71 4.58
C ASP A 223 2.18 44.51 3.97
N LYS A 224 3.13 45.41 4.24
CA LYS A 224 4.52 45.36 3.74
C LYS A 224 5.21 44.01 3.97
N HIS A 225 4.91 43.34 5.07
CA HIS A 225 5.58 42.12 5.49
C HIS A 225 4.78 40.84 5.20
N ILE A 226 3.61 40.91 4.53
CA ILE A 226 2.71 39.76 4.37
C ILE A 226 3.37 38.56 3.66
N LEU A 227 4.27 38.80 2.71
CA LEU A 227 5.01 37.74 2.01
C LEU A 227 5.97 37.00 2.95
N ALA A 228 6.54 37.68 3.95
CA ALA A 228 7.39 37.04 4.95
C ALA A 228 6.56 36.13 5.87
N PHE A 229 5.39 36.59 6.33
CA PHE A 229 4.46 35.75 7.08
C PHE A 229 3.96 34.55 6.27
N ARG A 230 3.68 34.74 4.97
CA ARG A 230 3.30 33.65 4.07
C ARG A 230 4.40 32.59 3.98
N ALA A 231 5.64 33.01 3.70
CA ALA A 231 6.77 32.09 3.56
C ALA A 231 7.03 31.33 4.87
N TYR A 232 7.07 32.04 6.00
CA TYR A 232 7.33 31.44 7.31
C TYR A 232 6.20 30.48 7.74
N GLY A 233 4.95 30.91 7.62
CA GLY A 233 3.79 30.08 7.96
C GLY A 233 3.74 28.80 7.13
N LEU A 234 3.97 28.91 5.82
CA LEU A 234 4.00 27.76 4.91
C LEU A 234 5.11 26.78 5.28
N GLU A 235 6.32 27.27 5.58
CA GLU A 235 7.43 26.44 6.02
C GLU A 235 7.11 25.73 7.34
N ALA A 236 6.63 26.47 8.34
CA ALA A 236 6.28 25.93 9.65
C ALA A 236 5.18 24.86 9.58
N GLU A 237 4.12 25.11 8.81
CA GLU A 237 3.03 24.15 8.56
C GLU A 237 3.51 22.93 7.78
N THR A 238 4.33 23.11 6.75
CA THR A 238 4.90 21.99 5.98
C THR A 238 5.79 21.11 6.86
N GLU A 239 6.64 21.70 7.70
CA GLU A 239 7.46 20.95 8.65
C GLU A 239 6.61 20.27 9.74
N LYS A 240 5.48 20.86 10.14
CA LYS A 240 4.49 20.21 11.02
C LYS A 240 3.91 18.95 10.37
N LEU A 241 3.45 19.05 9.12
CA LEU A 241 2.94 17.90 8.37
C LEU A 241 3.97 16.78 8.27
N LYS A 242 5.22 17.11 7.92
CA LYS A 242 6.33 16.14 7.86
C LYS A 242 6.57 15.44 9.19
N ARG A 243 6.60 16.19 10.30
CA ARG A 243 6.79 15.61 11.65
C ARG A 243 5.65 14.67 12.02
N ASP A 244 4.40 15.07 11.78
CA ASP A 244 3.23 14.26 12.14
C ASP A 244 3.14 12.98 11.29
N LEU A 245 3.49 13.06 10.00
CA LEU A 245 3.60 11.88 9.12
C LEU A 245 4.76 10.96 9.54
N ALA A 246 5.90 11.52 9.93
CA ALA A 246 7.03 10.74 10.43
C ALA A 246 6.70 10.00 11.73
N LEU A 247 5.92 10.60 12.64
CA LEU A 247 5.38 9.90 13.82
C LEU A 247 4.52 8.69 13.44
N PHE A 248 3.81 8.79 12.31
CA PHE A 248 3.03 7.70 11.74
C PHE A 248 3.84 6.76 10.82
N ARG A 249 5.17 6.93 10.77
CA ARG A 249 6.13 6.17 9.93
C ARG A 249 5.84 6.27 8.44
N VAL A 250 5.38 7.44 8.01
CA VAL A 250 5.13 7.79 6.61
C VAL A 250 6.13 8.86 6.19
N GLU A 251 6.83 8.59 5.09
CA GLU A 251 7.84 9.49 4.52
C GLU A 251 7.59 9.69 3.04
N PHE A 252 8.04 10.81 2.49
CA PHE A 252 7.90 11.17 1.09
C PHE A 252 9.26 11.45 0.46
N ASP A 253 9.41 11.05 -0.80
CA ASP A 253 10.62 11.25 -1.59
C ASP A 253 10.59 12.62 -2.28
N VAL A 254 9.40 13.10 -2.67
CA VAL A 254 9.17 14.38 -3.34
C VAL A 254 8.01 15.15 -2.68
N TRP A 255 8.20 16.46 -2.50
CA TRP A 255 7.16 17.41 -2.11
C TRP A 255 6.97 18.41 -3.25
N SER A 256 5.92 18.24 -4.03
CA SER A 256 5.63 19.07 -5.21
C SER A 256 4.76 20.25 -4.82
N LYS A 257 5.19 21.47 -5.16
CA LYS A 257 4.47 22.70 -4.82
C LYS A 257 3.64 23.19 -5.99
N GLU A 258 2.43 23.64 -5.72
CA GLU A 258 1.57 24.28 -6.72
C GLU A 258 2.25 25.51 -7.32
N SER A 259 2.89 26.34 -6.47
CA SER A 259 3.59 27.56 -6.89
C SER A 259 4.68 27.29 -7.94
N ASP A 260 5.38 26.16 -7.86
CA ASP A 260 6.42 25.77 -8.81
C ASP A 260 5.84 25.46 -10.20
N ILE A 261 4.64 24.87 -10.27
CA ILE A 261 3.94 24.58 -11.54
C ILE A 261 3.61 25.88 -12.28
N TYR A 262 3.16 26.90 -11.55
CA TYR A 262 2.89 28.23 -12.12
C TYR A 262 4.18 28.98 -12.47
N ALA A 263 5.17 29.00 -11.57
CA ALA A 263 6.43 29.72 -11.78
C ALA A 263 7.22 29.21 -13.01
N GLN A 264 7.08 27.91 -13.32
CA GLN A 264 7.72 27.27 -14.47
C GLN A 264 6.86 27.31 -15.74
N ASN A 265 5.73 28.04 -15.71
CA ASN A 265 4.78 28.17 -16.81
C ASN A 265 4.24 26.83 -17.36
N LYS A 266 4.15 25.81 -16.50
CA LYS A 266 3.71 24.47 -16.91
C LYS A 266 2.22 24.44 -17.23
N VAL A 267 1.43 25.28 -16.57
CA VAL A 267 -0.01 25.40 -16.83
C VAL A 267 -0.28 25.86 -18.27
N GLU A 268 0.39 26.92 -18.72
CA GLU A 268 0.25 27.40 -20.10
C GLU A 268 0.79 26.38 -21.11
N THR A 269 1.91 25.74 -20.79
CA THR A 269 2.51 24.70 -21.64
C THR A 269 1.54 23.53 -21.87
N ALA A 270 0.92 23.01 -20.80
CA ALA A 270 -0.04 21.94 -20.89
C ALA A 270 -1.31 22.36 -21.61
N LEU A 271 -1.81 23.57 -21.32
CA LEU A 271 -2.98 24.13 -22.00
C LEU A 271 -2.78 24.23 -23.51
N ASN A 272 -1.59 24.64 -23.97
CA ASN A 272 -1.27 24.71 -25.39
C ASN A 272 -1.24 23.33 -26.03
N LYS A 273 -0.61 22.33 -25.39
CA LYS A 273 -0.65 20.93 -25.87
C LYS A 273 -2.09 20.40 -25.99
N VAL A 274 -2.94 20.71 -25.02
CA VAL A 274 -4.35 20.31 -25.05
C VAL A 274 -5.09 21.00 -26.20
N LYS A 275 -4.83 22.28 -26.49
CA LYS A 275 -5.40 22.98 -27.66
C LYS A 275 -4.95 22.33 -28.97
N ASP A 276 -3.67 22.01 -29.07
CA ASP A 276 -3.06 21.40 -30.26
C ASP A 276 -3.55 19.96 -30.52
N SER A 277 -4.12 19.29 -29.51
CA SER A 277 -4.72 17.95 -29.64
C SER A 277 -5.95 17.90 -30.55
N GLY A 278 -6.60 19.05 -30.79
CA GLY A 278 -7.85 19.14 -31.56
C GLY A 278 -9.13 18.80 -30.78
N TYR A 279 -9.03 18.47 -29.48
CA TYR A 279 -10.17 18.14 -28.61
C TYR A 279 -10.65 19.32 -27.74
N THR A 280 -10.43 20.56 -28.19
CA THR A 280 -10.92 21.75 -27.49
C THR A 280 -11.87 22.55 -28.37
N TYR A 281 -12.81 23.26 -27.73
CA TYR A 281 -13.73 24.16 -28.40
C TYR A 281 -14.08 25.34 -27.50
N GLU A 282 -14.53 26.45 -28.09
CA GLU A 282 -15.03 27.59 -27.33
C GLU A 282 -16.57 27.58 -27.31
N GLU A 283 -17.16 27.78 -26.13
CA GLU A 283 -18.60 27.91 -25.93
C GLU A 283 -18.84 28.84 -24.74
N ASP A 284 -19.80 29.76 -24.87
CA ASP A 284 -20.14 30.78 -23.85
C ASP A 284 -18.95 31.61 -23.33
N GLY A 285 -17.97 31.86 -24.20
CA GLY A 285 -16.75 32.62 -23.87
C GLY A 285 -15.73 31.86 -23.02
N ALA A 286 -15.99 30.58 -22.74
CA ALA A 286 -15.10 29.65 -22.04
C ALA A 286 -14.44 28.67 -23.04
N LEU A 287 -13.27 28.15 -22.66
CA LEU A 287 -12.58 27.08 -23.39
C LEU A 287 -12.91 25.73 -22.76
N TRP A 288 -13.44 24.82 -23.55
CA TRP A 288 -13.88 23.49 -23.16
C TRP A 288 -12.95 22.41 -23.72
N LEU A 289 -12.88 21.29 -23.00
CA LEU A 289 -12.19 20.05 -23.35
C LEU A 289 -13.22 18.95 -23.59
N GLN A 290 -13.15 18.28 -24.74
CA GLN A 290 -14.04 17.21 -25.18
C GLN A 290 -13.76 15.87 -24.46
N THR A 291 -13.86 15.87 -23.13
CA THR A 291 -13.58 14.69 -22.29
C THR A 291 -14.60 13.56 -22.48
N THR A 292 -15.82 13.86 -22.95
CA THR A 292 -16.85 12.83 -23.24
C THR A 292 -16.41 11.85 -24.32
N ALA A 293 -15.58 12.27 -25.27
CA ALA A 293 -15.00 11.40 -26.28
C ALA A 293 -14.10 10.30 -25.67
N PHE A 294 -13.69 10.46 -24.41
CA PHE A 294 -12.80 9.56 -23.66
C PHE A 294 -13.47 8.95 -22.42
N GLY A 295 -14.81 8.98 -22.35
CA GLY A 295 -15.58 8.29 -21.31
C GLY A 295 -15.88 9.09 -20.04
N ASP A 296 -15.69 10.42 -20.06
CA ASP A 296 -16.19 11.32 -19.03
C ASP A 296 -17.70 11.57 -19.17
N ASP A 297 -18.39 12.01 -18.10
CA ASP A 297 -19.84 12.23 -18.12
C ASP A 297 -20.27 13.50 -18.86
N LYS A 298 -19.39 14.51 -18.88
CA LYS A 298 -19.58 15.75 -19.61
C LYS A 298 -18.25 16.41 -19.90
N ASP A 299 -18.23 17.23 -20.94
CA ASP A 299 -17.06 18.03 -21.30
C ASP A 299 -16.73 19.02 -20.19
N ARG A 300 -15.44 19.38 -20.10
CA ARG A 300 -14.91 20.15 -18.97
C ARG A 300 -14.36 21.49 -19.40
N VAL A 301 -14.70 22.53 -18.65
CA VAL A 301 -14.10 23.85 -18.83
C VAL A 301 -12.65 23.82 -18.36
N LEU A 302 -11.73 24.30 -19.21
CA LEU A 302 -10.33 24.54 -18.88
C LEU A 302 -10.10 26.01 -18.47
N VAL A 303 -10.68 26.93 -19.25
CA VAL A 303 -10.59 28.37 -19.03
C VAL A 303 -12.00 28.93 -18.97
N LYS A 304 -12.33 29.57 -17.85
CA LYS A 304 -13.63 30.20 -17.64
C LYS A 304 -13.79 31.46 -18.51
N SER A 305 -15.01 31.97 -18.60
CA SER A 305 -15.32 33.20 -19.34
C SER A 305 -14.62 34.45 -18.79
N ASP A 306 -14.27 34.45 -17.50
CA ASP A 306 -13.46 35.47 -16.81
C ASP A 306 -11.95 35.34 -17.09
N LYS A 307 -11.54 34.42 -17.98
CA LYS A 307 -10.15 34.09 -18.34
C LYS A 307 -9.31 33.43 -17.25
N ASN A 308 -9.90 33.09 -16.10
CA ASN A 308 -9.24 32.29 -15.08
C ASN A 308 -9.33 30.80 -15.40
N TYR A 309 -8.34 30.03 -14.94
CA TYR A 309 -8.35 28.58 -15.04
C TYR A 309 -9.38 27.94 -14.10
N THR A 310 -9.90 26.77 -14.49
CA THR A 310 -10.54 25.85 -13.54
C THR A 310 -9.48 25.02 -12.82
N TYR A 311 -9.86 24.27 -11.78
CA TYR A 311 -8.94 23.35 -11.10
C TYR A 311 -8.42 22.22 -12.00
N LEU A 312 -9.15 21.88 -13.08
CA LEU A 312 -8.70 20.82 -13.99
C LEU A 312 -7.44 21.22 -14.76
N THR A 313 -7.29 22.48 -15.14
CA THR A 313 -6.15 22.93 -15.95
C THR A 313 -4.78 22.80 -15.25
N PRO A 314 -4.59 23.28 -14.00
CA PRO A 314 -3.35 23.03 -13.28
C PRO A 314 -3.16 21.55 -12.94
N ASP A 315 -4.22 20.78 -12.69
CA ASP A 315 -4.11 19.33 -12.49
C ASP A 315 -3.59 18.62 -13.74
N ILE A 316 -4.09 18.98 -14.93
CA ILE A 316 -3.57 18.45 -16.20
C ILE A 316 -2.07 18.75 -16.31
N ALA A 317 -1.67 19.98 -16.01
CA ALA A 317 -0.27 20.39 -16.06
C ALA A 317 0.60 19.64 -15.06
N TYR A 318 0.08 19.41 -13.86
CA TYR A 318 0.78 18.67 -12.81
C TYR A 318 0.96 17.19 -13.17
N HIS A 319 -0.06 16.55 -13.74
CA HIS A 319 0.06 15.16 -14.19
C HIS A 319 0.97 15.01 -15.40
N GLN A 320 0.90 15.96 -16.33
CA GLN A 320 1.86 16.01 -17.43
C GLN A 320 3.29 16.19 -16.93
N ASP A 321 3.53 17.05 -15.93
CA ASP A 321 4.84 17.19 -15.31
C ASP A 321 5.38 15.86 -14.75
N LYS A 322 4.54 15.07 -14.08
CA LYS A 322 4.94 13.75 -13.60
C LYS A 322 5.40 12.85 -14.76
N PHE A 323 4.65 12.82 -15.86
CA PHE A 323 5.08 12.07 -17.04
C PHE A 323 6.35 12.63 -17.67
N ASP A 324 6.49 13.95 -17.75
CA ASP A 324 7.69 14.64 -18.26
C ASP A 324 8.93 14.35 -17.36
N ARG A 325 8.73 14.06 -16.06
CA ARG A 325 9.77 13.56 -15.13
C ARG A 325 10.18 12.10 -15.38
N GLY A 326 9.48 11.40 -16.28
CA GLY A 326 9.85 10.07 -16.77
C GLY A 326 9.26 8.89 -16.00
N TYR A 327 8.12 9.08 -15.32
CA TYR A 327 7.37 7.96 -14.73
C TYR A 327 6.57 7.21 -15.79
N ASP A 328 6.60 5.88 -15.74
CA ASP A 328 5.84 5.02 -16.64
C ASP A 328 4.37 4.93 -16.23
N ARG A 329 4.10 5.03 -14.92
CA ARG A 329 2.76 4.92 -14.31
C ARG A 329 2.61 5.89 -13.14
N LEU A 330 1.41 6.44 -12.99
CA LEU A 330 1.00 7.28 -11.88
C LEU A 330 -0.10 6.57 -11.10
N ILE A 331 -0.01 6.61 -9.77
CA ILE A 331 -1.05 6.11 -8.86
C ILE A 331 -1.38 7.24 -7.89
N ASN A 332 -2.62 7.71 -7.92
CA ASN A 332 -3.09 8.72 -6.98
C ASN A 332 -4.06 8.09 -5.98
N LEU A 333 -3.88 8.38 -4.69
CA LEU A 333 -4.84 8.00 -3.65
C LEU A 333 -5.70 9.21 -3.29
N PHE A 334 -6.95 9.22 -3.75
CA PHE A 334 -7.88 10.32 -3.55
C PHE A 334 -8.94 9.99 -2.49
N GLY A 335 -9.50 11.01 -1.86
CA GLY A 335 -10.68 10.87 -1.00
C GLY A 335 -11.93 10.47 -1.79
N ALA A 336 -12.89 9.84 -1.12
CA ALA A 336 -14.16 9.39 -1.73
C ALA A 336 -14.98 10.51 -2.40
N ASP A 337 -14.82 11.75 -1.95
CA ASP A 337 -15.43 12.95 -2.51
C ASP A 337 -14.94 13.28 -3.93
N HIS A 338 -13.80 12.73 -4.35
CA HIS A 338 -13.19 12.97 -5.66
C HIS A 338 -13.54 11.91 -6.72
N HIS A 339 -14.48 10.99 -6.43
CA HIS A 339 -14.87 9.93 -7.37
C HIS A 339 -15.31 10.47 -8.74
N GLY A 340 -16.07 11.58 -8.76
CA GLY A 340 -16.51 12.25 -10.00
C GLY A 340 -15.40 13.01 -10.75
N TYR A 341 -14.18 13.02 -10.21
CA TYR A 341 -13.00 13.68 -10.78
C TYR A 341 -12.08 12.71 -11.55
N ILE A 342 -12.26 11.40 -11.37
CA ILE A 342 -11.37 10.39 -11.97
C ILE A 342 -11.46 10.43 -13.50
N ASN A 343 -12.67 10.35 -14.05
CA ASN A 343 -12.86 10.20 -15.49
C ASN A 343 -12.36 11.42 -16.26
N ARG A 344 -12.60 12.64 -15.78
CA ARG A 344 -12.08 13.85 -16.42
C ARG A 344 -10.56 13.91 -16.46
N LEU A 345 -9.90 13.45 -15.39
CA LEU A 345 -8.45 13.47 -15.31
C LEU A 345 -7.84 12.41 -16.24
N LYS A 346 -8.38 11.18 -16.23
CA LYS A 346 -7.97 10.12 -17.17
C LYS A 346 -8.20 10.54 -18.63
N ALA A 347 -9.37 11.10 -18.94
CA ALA A 347 -9.68 11.64 -20.26
C ALA A 347 -8.66 12.69 -20.71
N SER A 348 -8.28 13.60 -19.80
CA SER A 348 -7.31 14.65 -20.10
C SER A 348 -5.91 14.09 -20.39
N MET A 349 -5.49 13.03 -19.69
CA MET A 349 -4.22 12.36 -19.97
C MET A 349 -4.24 11.64 -21.33
N GLN A 350 -5.35 11.00 -21.68
CA GLN A 350 -5.52 10.38 -23.00
C GLN A 350 -5.48 11.41 -24.14
N ILE A 351 -6.07 12.60 -23.94
CA ILE A 351 -6.02 13.70 -24.91
C ILE A 351 -4.59 14.21 -25.11
N LEU A 352 -3.76 14.18 -24.06
CA LEU A 352 -2.32 14.48 -24.15
C LEU A 352 -1.49 13.36 -24.78
N GLY A 353 -2.09 12.23 -25.13
CA GLY A 353 -1.45 11.10 -25.81
C GLY A 353 -0.91 10.00 -24.88
N TYR A 354 -1.26 10.01 -23.59
CA TYR A 354 -0.90 8.95 -22.66
C TYR A 354 -1.92 7.80 -22.69
N ASP A 355 -1.47 6.58 -22.39
CA ASP A 355 -2.38 5.43 -22.33
C ASP A 355 -3.26 5.51 -21.08
N LYS A 356 -4.51 5.05 -21.21
CA LYS A 356 -5.51 5.05 -20.12
C LYS A 356 -5.01 4.35 -18.85
N ASP A 357 -4.20 3.31 -19.02
CA ASP A 357 -3.72 2.44 -17.94
C ASP A 357 -2.42 2.98 -17.28
N GLN A 358 -1.89 4.11 -17.76
CA GLN A 358 -0.75 4.79 -17.13
C GLN A 358 -1.14 5.67 -15.94
N LEU A 359 -2.43 5.97 -15.74
CA LEU A 359 -2.93 6.69 -14.56
C LEU A 359 -3.97 5.86 -13.84
N ASP A 360 -3.66 5.46 -12.61
CA ASP A 360 -4.61 4.90 -11.65
C ASP A 360 -4.99 5.91 -10.60
N VAL A 361 -6.26 5.85 -10.20
CA VAL A 361 -6.79 6.67 -9.12
C VAL A 361 -7.53 5.75 -8.17
N GLU A 362 -6.90 5.48 -7.04
CA GLU A 362 -7.43 4.66 -5.96
C GLU A 362 -8.24 5.53 -5.00
N ILE A 363 -9.48 5.13 -4.73
CA ILE A 363 -10.35 5.86 -3.81
C ILE A 363 -10.18 5.34 -2.40
N ILE A 364 -9.89 6.26 -1.48
CA ILE A 364 -9.82 6.03 -0.05
C ILE A 364 -11.16 6.42 0.57
N GLN A 365 -11.93 5.41 0.99
CA GLN A 365 -13.16 5.66 1.75
C GLN A 365 -12.85 6.17 3.16
N MET A 366 -13.74 6.99 3.71
CA MET A 366 -13.60 7.44 5.09
C MET A 366 -13.78 6.27 6.08
N ALA A 367 -12.99 6.28 7.15
CA ALA A 367 -13.16 5.35 8.27
C ALA A 367 -14.01 6.01 9.36
N LEU A 368 -15.02 5.29 9.85
CA LEU A 368 -15.77 5.68 11.04
C LEU A 368 -15.03 5.16 12.27
N MET A 369 -14.93 5.97 13.32
CA MET A 369 -14.25 5.59 14.55
C MET A 369 -15.26 5.40 15.67
N PHE A 370 -15.01 4.43 16.54
CA PHE A 370 -15.79 4.15 17.72
C PHE A 370 -14.89 4.08 18.95
N LYS A 371 -15.38 4.62 20.07
CA LYS A 371 -14.75 4.58 21.39
C LYS A 371 -15.85 4.50 22.44
N ASP A 372 -15.68 3.62 23.42
CA ASP A 372 -16.68 3.26 24.43
C ASP A 372 -18.04 2.86 23.82
N GLY A 373 -18.03 2.25 22.63
CA GLY A 373 -19.22 1.85 21.88
C GLY A 373 -20.01 2.99 21.22
N GLU A 374 -19.56 4.24 21.34
CA GLU A 374 -20.15 5.40 20.68
C GLU A 374 -19.30 5.85 19.49
N GLU A 375 -19.94 6.48 18.49
CA GLU A 375 -19.21 7.08 17.38
C GLU A 375 -18.28 8.16 17.93
N PHE A 376 -16.99 7.93 17.78
CA PHE A 376 -15.95 8.86 18.14
C PHE A 376 -15.94 9.97 17.09
N LYS A 377 -16.81 10.95 17.31
CA LYS A 377 -16.92 12.10 16.41
C LYS A 377 -15.56 12.77 16.32
N MET A 378 -15.15 13.06 15.09
CA MET A 378 -13.94 13.82 14.77
C MET A 378 -14.03 15.29 15.22
N SER A 379 -14.72 15.60 16.33
CA SER A 379 -14.82 16.89 16.99
C SER A 379 -14.93 16.68 18.51
N LYS A 380 -14.03 17.26 19.30
CA LYS A 380 -14.10 17.32 20.78
C LYS A 380 -15.38 18.03 21.22
N ARG A 381 -15.73 17.93 22.53
CA ARG A 381 -16.84 18.69 23.15
C ARG A 381 -16.73 20.22 22.97
N THR A 382 -15.56 20.71 22.57
CA THR A 382 -15.24 22.10 22.23
C THR A 382 -15.45 22.46 20.76
N GLY A 383 -15.83 21.50 19.91
CA GLY A 383 -16.00 21.68 18.46
C GLY A 383 -14.73 21.49 17.62
N LYS A 384 -13.55 21.27 18.24
CA LYS A 384 -12.27 21.11 17.51
C LYS A 384 -12.07 19.68 17.03
N SER A 385 -11.65 19.48 15.77
CA SER A 385 -11.37 18.15 15.25
C SER A 385 -10.15 17.47 15.85
N ILE A 386 -10.19 16.14 15.93
CA ILE A 386 -9.08 15.34 16.47
C ILE A 386 -8.01 15.23 15.39
N SER A 387 -6.77 15.57 15.74
CA SER A 387 -5.66 15.46 14.81
C SER A 387 -5.10 14.04 14.74
N LEU A 388 -4.39 13.72 13.66
CA LEU A 388 -3.63 12.48 13.52
C LEU A 388 -2.67 12.29 14.69
N ARG A 389 -2.00 13.36 15.12
CA ARG A 389 -1.08 13.33 16.26
C ARG A 389 -1.80 12.98 17.55
N GLU A 390 -2.94 13.59 17.83
CA GLU A 390 -3.76 13.24 19.00
C GLU A 390 -4.22 11.79 18.93
N LEU A 391 -4.68 11.33 17.77
CA LEU A 391 -5.08 9.94 17.55
C LEU A 391 -3.92 8.96 17.84
N ILE A 392 -2.71 9.26 17.35
CA ILE A 392 -1.51 8.45 17.62
C ILE A 392 -1.19 8.42 19.11
N LEU A 393 -1.27 9.55 19.80
CA LEU A 393 -0.98 9.63 21.24
C LEU A 393 -2.02 8.93 22.10
N GLU A 394 -3.29 8.87 21.65
CA GLU A 394 -4.37 8.15 22.34
C GLU A 394 -4.37 6.64 22.05
N THR A 395 -3.63 6.19 21.04
CA THR A 395 -3.64 4.79 20.59
C THR A 395 -2.22 4.27 20.39
N ASP A 396 -2.04 3.32 19.47
CA ASP A 396 -0.76 2.75 19.10
C ASP A 396 -0.59 2.82 17.57
N VAL A 397 0.62 3.18 17.12
CA VAL A 397 0.92 3.36 15.68
C VAL A 397 0.77 2.05 14.92
N ASP A 398 1.19 0.92 15.51
CA ASP A 398 1.06 -0.39 14.87
C ASP A 398 -0.41 -0.78 14.73
N ALA A 399 -1.20 -0.55 15.77
CA ALA A 399 -2.64 -0.79 15.77
C ALA A 399 -3.36 -0.01 14.66
N LEU A 400 -3.18 1.30 14.62
CA LEU A 400 -3.80 2.16 13.60
C LEU A 400 -3.41 1.74 12.19
N ARG A 401 -2.11 1.54 11.94
CA ARG A 401 -1.61 1.20 10.60
C ARG A 401 -2.18 -0.11 10.09
N TYR A 402 -2.23 -1.14 10.94
CA TYR A 402 -2.84 -2.41 10.56
C TYR A 402 -4.34 -2.25 10.28
N LEU A 403 -5.08 -1.61 11.17
CA LEU A 403 -6.54 -1.48 11.06
C LEU A 403 -6.95 -0.69 9.81
N TYR A 404 -6.22 0.36 9.45
CA TYR A 404 -6.48 1.12 8.21
C TYR A 404 -6.19 0.32 6.93
N VAL A 405 -5.26 -0.63 7.00
CA VAL A 405 -4.86 -1.46 5.86
C VAL A 405 -5.66 -2.76 5.79
N ASP A 406 -6.43 -3.13 6.83
CA ASP A 406 -7.07 -4.44 6.89
C ASP A 406 -8.23 -4.65 5.90
N ARG A 407 -8.72 -3.57 5.30
CA ARG A 407 -9.77 -3.60 4.27
C ARG A 407 -9.29 -2.95 2.98
N ALA A 408 -9.93 -3.31 1.87
CA ALA A 408 -9.68 -2.67 0.60
C ALA A 408 -9.86 -1.14 0.71
N PRO A 409 -9.03 -0.32 0.05
CA PRO A 409 -9.05 1.14 0.16
C PRO A 409 -10.42 1.78 -0.13
N ASP A 410 -11.12 1.22 -1.11
CA ASP A 410 -12.41 1.64 -1.64
C ASP A 410 -13.62 1.18 -0.81
N SER A 411 -13.39 0.44 0.27
CA SER A 411 -14.42 -0.11 1.13
C SER A 411 -14.63 0.76 2.38
N PRO A 412 -15.88 1.08 2.77
CA PRO A 412 -16.16 1.68 4.07
C PRO A 412 -15.64 0.79 5.21
N MET A 413 -15.18 1.40 6.31
CA MET A 413 -14.70 0.66 7.47
C MET A 413 -15.05 1.35 8.78
N THR A 414 -15.08 0.56 9.85
CA THR A 414 -15.21 1.02 11.22
C THR A 414 -13.94 0.63 11.99
N ILE A 415 -13.39 1.56 12.76
CA ILE A 415 -12.23 1.34 13.62
C ILE A 415 -12.69 1.48 15.07
N ASP A 416 -12.53 0.41 15.83
CA ASP A 416 -12.74 0.40 17.27
C ASP A 416 -11.43 0.76 17.97
N LEU A 417 -11.39 1.95 18.57
CA LEU A 417 -10.20 2.47 19.26
C LEU A 417 -9.92 1.73 20.58
N ASP A 418 -10.95 1.17 21.22
CA ASP A 418 -10.76 0.38 22.43
C ASP A 418 -10.12 -0.96 22.09
N LEU A 419 -10.59 -1.61 21.02
CA LEU A 419 -9.99 -2.84 20.51
C LEU A 419 -8.51 -2.63 20.13
N ALA A 420 -8.19 -1.48 19.52
CA ALA A 420 -6.82 -1.12 19.14
C ALA A 420 -5.85 -1.09 20.34
N LEU A 421 -6.35 -0.75 21.53
CA LEU A 421 -5.58 -0.66 22.78
C LEU A 421 -5.56 -1.98 23.58
N GLN A 422 -6.49 -2.90 23.29
CA GLN A 422 -6.60 -4.14 24.03
C GLN A 422 -5.46 -5.11 23.72
N LYS A 423 -4.92 -5.72 24.79
CA LYS A 423 -3.94 -6.82 24.72
C LYS A 423 -4.64 -8.17 24.74
N THR A 424 -5.58 -8.36 23.82
CA THR A 424 -6.41 -9.57 23.71
C THR A 424 -6.23 -10.21 22.34
N ASN A 425 -6.60 -11.49 22.22
CA ASN A 425 -6.55 -12.19 20.93
C ASN A 425 -7.56 -11.64 19.90
N GLU A 426 -8.52 -10.81 20.33
CA GLU A 426 -9.47 -10.15 19.44
C GLU A 426 -8.82 -8.98 18.68
N ASN A 427 -7.76 -8.39 19.23
CA ASN A 427 -6.97 -7.37 18.54
C ASN A 427 -6.01 -8.06 17.54
N PRO A 428 -6.22 -7.90 16.22
CA PRO A 428 -5.43 -8.61 15.22
C PRO A 428 -3.95 -8.22 15.23
N VAL A 429 -3.63 -6.97 15.62
CA VAL A 429 -2.24 -6.49 15.70
C VAL A 429 -1.53 -7.13 16.87
N TYR A 430 -2.15 -7.06 18.05
CA TYR A 430 -1.61 -7.71 19.24
C TYR A 430 -1.43 -9.21 19.00
N TYR A 431 -2.43 -9.88 18.39
CA TYR A 431 -2.37 -11.30 18.07
C TYR A 431 -1.16 -11.64 17.17
N ALA A 432 -0.94 -10.86 16.11
CA ALA A 432 0.18 -11.06 15.20
C ALA A 432 1.54 -10.77 15.86
N GLN A 433 1.67 -9.65 16.57
CA GLN A 433 2.91 -9.28 17.26
C GLN A 433 3.25 -10.28 18.38
N TYR A 434 2.23 -10.79 19.07
CA TYR A 434 2.40 -11.77 20.12
C TYR A 434 2.85 -13.13 19.56
N ALA A 435 2.35 -13.52 18.38
CA ALA A 435 2.87 -14.68 17.65
C ALA A 435 4.37 -14.52 17.37
N HIS A 436 4.80 -13.36 16.87
CA HIS A 436 6.21 -13.06 16.61
C HIS A 436 7.07 -13.10 17.90
N ALA A 437 6.65 -12.42 18.96
CA ALA A 437 7.34 -12.42 20.25
C ALA A 437 7.43 -13.83 20.85
N ARG A 438 6.39 -14.66 20.69
CA ARG A 438 6.41 -16.06 21.13
C ARG A 438 7.40 -16.89 20.31
N MET A 439 7.43 -16.75 18.98
CA MET A 439 8.43 -17.41 18.14
C MET A 439 9.85 -17.04 18.61
N ASN A 440 10.08 -15.75 18.88
CA ASN A 440 11.35 -15.29 19.42
C ASN A 440 11.68 -15.94 20.77
N SER A 441 10.74 -15.97 21.71
CA SER A 441 10.94 -16.60 23.02
C SER A 441 11.29 -18.08 22.92
N ILE A 442 10.64 -18.82 22.01
CA ILE A 442 10.95 -20.24 21.76
C ILE A 442 12.38 -20.41 21.24
N LEU A 443 12.80 -19.57 20.29
CA LEU A 443 14.16 -19.62 19.73
C LEU A 443 15.22 -19.32 20.81
N VAL A 444 14.97 -18.34 21.67
CA VAL A 444 15.85 -18.03 22.81
C VAL A 444 15.91 -19.19 23.80
N GLN A 445 14.77 -19.78 24.18
CA GLN A 445 14.75 -20.97 25.05
C GLN A 445 15.44 -22.19 24.43
N GLY A 446 15.41 -22.27 23.10
CA GLY A 446 16.02 -23.32 22.30
C GLY A 446 17.48 -23.07 21.93
N GLU A 447 18.14 -22.01 22.39
CA GLU A 447 19.48 -21.61 21.93
C GLU A 447 20.57 -22.68 22.13
N LYS A 448 20.33 -23.62 23.04
CA LYS A 448 21.22 -24.78 23.29
C LYS A 448 21.18 -25.85 22.20
N TYR A 449 20.21 -25.78 21.29
CA TYR A 449 20.03 -26.69 20.15
C TYR A 449 20.47 -26.01 18.86
N GLU A 450 20.93 -26.79 17.89
CA GLU A 450 21.23 -26.25 16.56
C GLU A 450 19.95 -26.07 15.74
N VAL A 451 19.96 -25.16 14.78
CA VAL A 451 18.89 -25.10 13.77
C VAL A 451 19.27 -26.08 12.66
N ALA A 452 18.44 -27.11 12.46
CA ALA A 452 18.71 -28.12 11.44
C ALA A 452 18.71 -27.52 10.03
N ASN A 453 19.40 -28.20 9.10
CA ASN A 453 19.42 -27.89 7.66
C ASN A 453 18.64 -28.92 6.81
N SER A 454 18.15 -29.99 7.44
CA SER A 454 17.27 -30.99 6.85
C SER A 454 15.97 -31.05 7.65
N PHE A 455 14.84 -31.26 6.98
CA PHE A 455 13.50 -31.15 7.58
C PHE A 455 12.63 -32.39 7.29
N GLU A 456 13.25 -33.55 7.17
CA GLU A 456 12.59 -34.81 6.78
C GLU A 456 11.57 -35.32 7.82
N LEU A 457 11.70 -34.91 9.08
CA LEU A 457 10.81 -35.31 10.17
C LEU A 457 9.61 -34.37 10.33
N ILE A 458 9.60 -33.24 9.62
CA ILE A 458 8.50 -32.29 9.63
C ILE A 458 7.40 -32.80 8.71
N ASN A 459 6.47 -33.58 9.26
CA ASN A 459 5.42 -34.27 8.50
C ASN A 459 4.03 -34.14 9.13
N HIS A 460 3.90 -33.53 10.31
CA HIS A 460 2.61 -33.34 10.95
C HIS A 460 1.76 -32.38 10.12
N GLU A 461 0.44 -32.64 10.02
CA GLU A 461 -0.46 -31.85 9.17
C GLU A 461 -0.36 -30.33 9.42
N LYS A 462 -0.29 -29.91 10.69
CA LYS A 462 -0.12 -28.50 11.09
C LYS A 462 1.24 -27.90 10.75
N GLU A 463 2.29 -28.71 10.68
CA GLU A 463 3.60 -28.24 10.23
C GLU A 463 3.58 -27.99 8.72
N VAL A 464 3.03 -28.95 7.96
CA VAL A 464 2.89 -28.83 6.50
C VAL A 464 1.96 -27.69 6.11
N GLU A 465 0.84 -27.51 6.82
CA GLU A 465 -0.09 -26.38 6.61
C GLU A 465 0.60 -25.03 6.81
N LEU A 466 1.44 -24.91 7.86
CA LEU A 466 2.24 -23.71 8.10
C LEU A 466 3.26 -23.48 6.98
N ILE A 467 4.02 -24.50 6.58
CA ILE A 467 5.04 -24.37 5.52
C ILE A 467 4.42 -23.96 4.19
N LYS A 468 3.27 -24.54 3.82
CA LYS A 468 2.54 -24.15 2.61
C LYS A 468 2.18 -22.66 2.63
N HIS A 469 1.66 -22.16 3.76
CA HIS A 469 1.36 -20.74 3.89
C HIS A 469 2.62 -19.86 3.83
N LEU A 470 3.74 -20.29 4.41
CA LEU A 470 5.03 -19.60 4.28
C LEU A 470 5.51 -19.55 2.82
N ASN A 471 5.33 -20.64 2.07
CA ASN A 471 5.69 -20.73 0.65
C ASN A 471 4.89 -19.72 -0.21
N GLU A 472 3.63 -19.45 0.13
CA GLU A 472 2.77 -18.54 -0.63
C GLU A 472 3.07 -17.05 -0.42
N PHE A 473 3.96 -16.68 0.52
CA PHE A 473 4.24 -15.28 0.82
C PHE A 473 4.65 -14.48 -0.42
N THR A 474 5.60 -14.99 -1.22
CA THR A 474 6.08 -14.35 -2.46
C THR A 474 4.96 -14.07 -3.45
N ASN A 475 3.97 -14.97 -3.54
CA ASN A 475 2.82 -14.81 -4.41
C ASN A 475 1.88 -13.74 -3.91
N VAL A 476 1.58 -13.75 -2.62
CA VAL A 476 0.71 -12.76 -1.99
C VAL A 476 1.31 -11.36 -2.11
N VAL A 477 2.62 -11.20 -1.93
CA VAL A 477 3.32 -9.92 -2.14
C VAL A 477 3.20 -9.46 -3.60
N SER A 478 3.51 -10.33 -4.55
CA SER A 478 3.40 -10.04 -5.99
C SER A 478 1.97 -9.61 -6.37
N ASP A 479 0.98 -10.35 -5.90
CA ASP A 479 -0.43 -10.11 -6.17
C ASP A 479 -0.92 -8.79 -5.53
N ALA A 480 -0.55 -8.54 -4.27
CA ALA A 480 -0.85 -7.28 -3.58
C ALA A 480 -0.27 -6.06 -4.32
N ALA A 481 0.95 -6.17 -4.88
CA ALA A 481 1.57 -5.12 -5.67
C ALA A 481 0.83 -4.89 -7.00
N LYS A 482 0.51 -5.96 -7.74
CA LYS A 482 -0.18 -5.86 -9.04
C LYS A 482 -1.58 -5.29 -8.91
N SER A 483 -2.32 -5.77 -7.92
CA SER A 483 -3.70 -5.35 -7.70
C SER A 483 -3.82 -4.07 -6.87
N GLN A 484 -2.71 -3.53 -6.37
CA GLN A 484 -2.68 -2.36 -5.49
C GLN A 484 -3.56 -2.53 -4.23
N LEU A 485 -3.54 -3.74 -3.65
CA LEU A 485 -4.37 -4.10 -2.49
C LEU A 485 -3.51 -4.50 -1.28
N PRO A 486 -3.06 -3.52 -0.46
CA PRO A 486 -2.28 -3.79 0.74
C PRO A 486 -2.96 -4.71 1.77
N ASN A 487 -4.30 -4.74 1.79
CA ASN A 487 -5.08 -5.61 2.70
C ASN A 487 -4.85 -7.11 2.44
N LYS A 488 -4.30 -7.51 1.29
CA LYS A 488 -3.89 -8.90 1.07
C LYS A 488 -2.78 -9.32 2.05
N ILE A 489 -1.91 -8.37 2.44
CA ILE A 489 -0.83 -8.61 3.41
C ILE A 489 -1.39 -8.73 4.84
N SER A 490 -2.36 -7.91 5.24
CA SER A 490 -2.98 -8.02 6.58
C SER A 490 -3.66 -9.39 6.76
N ASN A 491 -4.42 -9.82 5.75
CA ASN A 491 -5.07 -11.13 5.72
C ASN A 491 -4.04 -12.27 5.83
N TYR A 492 -2.91 -12.15 5.11
CA TYR A 492 -1.81 -13.10 5.19
C TYR A 492 -1.20 -13.18 6.60
N ILE A 493 -0.95 -12.04 7.23
CA ILE A 493 -0.42 -11.94 8.60
C ILE A 493 -1.37 -12.62 9.59
N SER A 494 -2.66 -12.29 9.53
CA SER A 494 -3.69 -12.89 10.38
C SER A 494 -3.72 -14.41 10.25
N ARG A 495 -3.69 -14.91 9.01
CA ARG A 495 -3.66 -16.36 8.75
C ARG A 495 -2.37 -17.02 9.26
N LEU A 496 -1.22 -16.38 9.05
CA LEU A 496 0.08 -16.90 9.50
C LEU A 496 0.13 -17.03 11.03
N ALA A 497 -0.31 -16.01 11.77
CA ALA A 497 -0.36 -16.05 13.22
C ALA A 497 -1.25 -17.21 13.72
N ASN A 498 -2.44 -17.36 13.13
CA ASN A 498 -3.38 -18.46 13.45
C ASN A 498 -2.76 -19.85 13.19
N LEU A 499 -2.09 -20.02 12.06
CA LEU A 499 -1.43 -21.29 11.68
C LEU A 499 -0.28 -21.62 12.64
N PHE A 500 0.53 -20.62 13.01
CA PHE A 500 1.57 -20.81 13.99
C PHE A 500 1.02 -21.23 15.36
N HIS A 501 -0.03 -20.58 15.86
CA HIS A 501 -0.65 -20.95 17.12
C HIS A 501 -1.23 -22.38 17.09
N SER A 502 -1.82 -22.77 15.97
CA SER A 502 -2.32 -24.14 15.75
C SER A 502 -1.18 -25.16 15.74
N PHE A 503 -0.08 -24.87 15.06
CA PHE A 503 1.14 -25.69 15.08
C PHE A 503 1.69 -25.84 16.51
N TYR A 504 1.87 -24.72 17.22
CA TYR A 504 2.42 -24.70 18.57
C TYR A 504 1.55 -25.44 19.59
N GLY A 505 0.23 -25.39 19.45
CA GLY A 505 -0.70 -26.12 20.30
C GLY A 505 -0.69 -27.63 20.07
N ALA A 506 -0.45 -28.07 18.83
CA ALA A 506 -0.43 -29.49 18.46
C ALA A 506 0.95 -30.15 18.64
N ASN A 507 2.04 -29.37 18.55
CA ASN A 507 3.40 -29.90 18.48
C ASN A 507 4.31 -29.26 19.52
N LYS A 508 4.90 -30.10 20.37
CA LYS A 508 5.95 -29.68 21.30
C LYS A 508 7.21 -29.31 20.51
N VAL A 509 7.57 -28.02 20.50
CA VAL A 509 8.75 -27.54 19.76
C VAL A 509 10.04 -27.96 20.45
N LEU A 510 10.17 -27.66 21.74
CA LEU A 510 11.34 -27.99 22.53
C LEU A 510 11.10 -29.30 23.28
N ASP A 511 11.68 -30.40 22.78
CA ASP A 511 11.56 -31.71 23.40
C ASP A 511 12.93 -32.35 23.61
N GLU A 512 13.41 -32.33 24.85
CA GLU A 512 14.73 -32.89 25.21
C GLU A 512 14.84 -34.39 24.91
N SER A 513 13.70 -35.10 24.83
CA SER A 513 13.67 -36.51 24.45
C SER A 513 13.84 -36.77 22.96
N ASN A 514 13.69 -35.73 22.12
CA ASN A 514 13.83 -35.81 20.67
C ASN A 514 14.53 -34.56 20.12
N VAL A 515 15.85 -34.54 20.30
CA VAL A 515 16.72 -33.43 19.88
C VAL A 515 16.61 -33.17 18.38
N VAL A 516 16.69 -34.21 17.55
CA VAL A 516 16.66 -34.05 16.09
C VAL A 516 15.37 -33.37 15.62
N LEU A 517 14.21 -33.78 16.12
CA LEU A 517 12.94 -33.13 15.77
C LEU A 517 12.84 -31.71 16.34
N THR A 518 13.40 -31.47 17.52
CA THR A 518 13.48 -30.13 18.13
C THR A 518 14.25 -29.17 17.22
N GLU A 519 15.43 -29.57 16.73
CA GLU A 519 16.27 -28.76 15.82
C GLU A 519 15.55 -28.44 14.49
N GLN A 520 14.79 -29.39 13.95
CA GLN A 520 13.98 -29.17 12.75
C GLN A 520 12.80 -28.21 13.00
N ARG A 521 12.09 -28.37 14.13
CA ARG A 521 10.99 -27.49 14.50
C ARG A 521 11.46 -26.08 14.83
N LEU A 522 12.66 -25.93 15.40
CA LEU A 522 13.30 -24.63 15.58
C LEU A 522 13.55 -23.93 14.24
N GLY A 523 13.96 -24.67 13.20
CA GLY A 523 14.06 -24.12 11.84
C GLY A 523 12.72 -23.65 11.29
N LEU A 524 11.64 -24.41 11.48
CA LEU A 524 10.29 -23.98 11.09
C LEU A 524 9.83 -22.73 11.85
N VAL A 525 10.08 -22.66 13.16
CA VAL A 525 9.78 -21.46 13.98
C VAL A 525 10.58 -20.26 13.50
N LEU A 526 11.87 -20.42 13.20
CA LEU A 526 12.72 -19.36 12.67
C LEU A 526 12.20 -18.86 11.31
N ALA A 527 11.84 -19.76 10.41
CA ALA A 527 11.25 -19.40 9.12
C ALA A 527 9.93 -18.63 9.31
N ALA A 528 9.03 -19.10 10.17
CA ALA A 528 7.79 -18.40 10.45
C ALA A 528 8.01 -17.00 11.05
N LYS A 529 9.01 -16.86 11.96
CA LYS A 529 9.39 -15.57 12.55
C LYS A 529 9.84 -14.58 11.47
N ILE A 530 10.72 -15.00 10.57
CA ILE A 530 11.24 -14.19 9.47
C ILE A 530 10.08 -13.71 8.58
N VAL A 531 9.23 -14.63 8.12
CA VAL A 531 8.14 -14.27 7.20
C VAL A 531 7.12 -13.33 7.86
N LEU A 532 6.77 -13.57 9.13
CA LEU A 532 5.86 -12.71 9.86
C LEU A 532 6.43 -11.29 10.03
N LYS A 533 7.72 -11.18 10.37
CA LYS A 533 8.42 -9.89 10.43
C LYS A 533 8.39 -9.17 9.09
N ASN A 534 8.72 -9.86 7.99
CA ASN A 534 8.70 -9.28 6.64
C ASN A 534 7.30 -8.77 6.28
N ALA A 535 6.26 -9.58 6.53
CA ALA A 535 4.88 -9.21 6.23
C ALA A 535 4.41 -7.99 7.05
N LEU A 536 4.68 -7.94 8.36
CA LEU A 536 4.37 -6.79 9.22
C LEU A 536 5.07 -5.52 8.72
N ASN A 537 6.34 -5.63 8.34
CA ASN A 537 7.11 -4.50 7.82
C ASN A 537 6.55 -3.94 6.49
N LEU A 538 5.97 -4.78 5.63
CA LEU A 538 5.33 -4.34 4.38
C LEU A 538 4.12 -3.42 4.60
N ILE A 539 3.45 -3.51 5.75
CA ILE A 539 2.37 -2.61 6.16
C ILE A 539 2.83 -1.57 7.19
N GLY A 540 4.13 -1.48 7.46
CA GLY A 540 4.75 -0.53 8.40
C GLY A 540 4.43 -0.78 9.88
N VAL A 541 4.06 -2.02 10.20
CA VAL A 541 3.77 -2.49 11.56
C VAL A 541 5.03 -3.14 12.13
N SER A 542 5.34 -2.89 13.40
CA SER A 542 6.52 -3.46 14.04
C SER A 542 6.32 -4.93 14.43
N ALA A 543 7.43 -5.66 14.54
CA ALA A 543 7.45 -7.06 14.97
C ALA A 543 8.32 -7.17 16.24
N PRO A 544 7.75 -6.92 17.43
CA PRO A 544 8.52 -6.89 18.66
C PRO A 544 9.06 -8.28 19.02
N ASP A 545 10.29 -8.33 19.55
CA ASP A 545 10.92 -9.57 20.03
C ASP A 545 10.37 -10.03 21.40
N SER A 546 9.66 -9.16 22.11
CA SER A 546 9.01 -9.42 23.41
C SER A 546 7.75 -8.55 23.56
N MET A 547 6.69 -9.07 24.19
CA MET A 547 5.42 -8.36 24.45
C MET A 547 4.87 -8.60 25.85
#